data_AF-A0A1I5GR25-F1
#
_entry.id   AF-A0A1I5GR25-F1
#
_cell.length_a   1.000
_cell.length_b   1.000
_cell.length_c   1.000
_cell.angle_alpha   90.00
_cell.angle_beta   90.00
_cell.angle_gamma   90.00
#
_symmetry.space_group_name_H-M   'P 1'
#
loop_
_entity.id
_entity.type
_entity.pdbx_description
1 polymer ?
#
loop_
_entity_poly.entity_id
_entity_poly.type
_entity_poly.pdbx_seq_one_letter_code
_entity_poly.pdbx_strand_id
1 'polypeptide(L)'
;MHTPETNLPLSSITLASLISRCTGVAVTGDQIDDAGQSFAELGVDSLGLLGVMAQLQRDYGLPETVDVNTDHSPRDLLLLLDGRA
;
A
#
# COMPACT_ATOMS: atom_id res chain seq x y z
N MET A 1 -22.67 -2.96 -16.55
CA MET A 1 -22.86 -2.46 -15.18
C MET A 1 -21.73 -3.02 -14.32
N HIS A 2 -20.65 -2.25 -14.18
CA HIS A 2 -19.50 -2.60 -13.34
C HIS A 2 -19.96 -2.40 -11.90
N THR A 3 -20.02 -3.45 -11.09
CA THR A 3 -20.32 -3.39 -9.66
C THR A 3 -19.12 -2.80 -8.92
N PRO A 4 -19.22 -1.66 -8.22
CA PRO A 4 -18.17 -1.22 -7.32
C PRO A 4 -18.56 -1.61 -5.89
N GLU A 5 -18.53 -2.90 -5.56
CA GLU A 5 -18.88 -3.38 -4.21
C GLU A 5 -17.68 -3.71 -3.31
N THR A 6 -16.51 -3.15 -3.59
CA THR A 6 -15.38 -3.31 -2.66
C THR A 6 -14.77 -1.97 -2.28
N ASN A 7 -15.59 -1.06 -1.76
CA ASN A 7 -15.08 0.03 -0.92
C ASN A 7 -14.79 -0.54 0.50
N LEU A 8 -13.95 -1.57 0.58
CA LEU A 8 -13.46 -2.03 1.88
C LEU A 8 -12.54 -0.95 2.44
N PRO A 9 -12.62 -0.62 3.74
CA PRO A 9 -11.64 0.24 4.37
C PRO A 9 -10.27 -0.42 4.26
N LEU A 10 -9.32 0.27 3.64
CA LEU A 10 -7.97 -0.22 3.44
C LEU A 10 -7.29 -0.33 4.81
N SER A 11 -7.15 -1.55 5.30
CA SER A 11 -6.51 -1.84 6.60
C SER A 11 -5.06 -2.25 6.41
N SER A 12 -4.25 -2.13 7.46
CA SER A 12 -2.83 -2.52 7.46
C SER A 12 -2.62 -3.97 6.98
N ILE A 13 -3.50 -4.89 7.38
CA ILE A 13 -3.49 -6.30 6.94
C ILE A 13 -3.71 -6.44 5.43
N THR A 14 -4.62 -5.63 4.87
CA THR A 14 -4.93 -5.64 3.44
C THR A 14 -3.77 -5.08 2.63
N LEU A 15 -3.16 -3.97 3.10
CA LEU A 15 -1.98 -3.40 2.47
C LEU A 15 -0.79 -4.37 2.53
N ALA A 16 -0.55 -5.01 3.67
CA ALA A 16 0.48 -6.04 3.83
C ALA A 16 0.28 -7.21 2.85
N SER A 17 -0.96 -7.66 2.69
CA SER A 17 -1.30 -8.75 1.75
C SER A 17 -1.07 -8.34 0.29
N LEU A 18 -1.40 -7.09 -0.07
CA LEU A 18 -1.15 -6.54 -1.42
C LEU A 18 0.35 -6.46 -1.70
N ILE A 19 1.12 -5.92 -0.76
CA ILE A 19 2.58 -5.84 -0.85
C ILE A 19 3.14 -7.25 -1.04
N SER A 20 2.78 -8.19 -0.17
CA SER A 20 3.28 -9.56 -0.27
C SER A 20 2.95 -10.22 -1.61
N ARG A 21 1.77 -9.96 -2.16
CA ARG A 21 1.35 -10.50 -3.45
C ARG A 21 2.07 -9.86 -4.65
N CYS A 22 2.37 -8.57 -4.58
CA CYS A 22 3.05 -7.84 -5.66
C CYS A 22 4.58 -8.01 -5.63
N THR A 23 5.17 -8.07 -4.44
CA THR A 23 6.62 -8.06 -4.24
C THR A 23 7.19 -9.44 -3.90
N GLY A 24 6.34 -10.37 -3.43
CA GLY A 24 6.77 -11.67 -2.89
C GLY A 24 7.32 -11.61 -1.46
N VAL A 25 7.34 -10.44 -0.84
CA VAL A 25 7.89 -10.22 0.51
C VAL A 25 6.83 -10.55 1.56
N ALA A 26 7.18 -11.32 2.59
CA ALA A 26 6.26 -11.57 3.70
C ALA A 26 6.17 -10.35 4.62
N VAL A 27 5.19 -9.48 4.40
CA VAL A 27 4.91 -8.31 5.25
C VAL A 27 3.69 -8.58 6.12
N THR A 28 3.69 -8.07 7.35
CA THR A 28 2.56 -8.19 8.28
C THR A 28 1.91 -6.83 8.56
N GLY A 29 0.66 -6.83 9.01
CA GLY A 29 -0.06 -5.59 9.33
C GLY A 29 0.60 -4.76 10.45
N ASP A 30 1.33 -5.39 11.37
CA ASP A 30 2.08 -4.70 12.42
C ASP A 30 3.23 -3.86 11.83
N GLN A 31 3.97 -4.43 10.88
CA GLN A 31 5.03 -3.72 10.14
C GLN A 31 4.51 -2.57 9.26
N ILE A 32 3.25 -2.66 8.81
CA ILE A 32 2.59 -1.56 8.10
C ILE A 32 2.17 -0.45 9.05
N ASP A 33 1.78 -0.78 10.28
CA ASP A 33 1.45 0.21 11.30
C ASP A 33 2.74 0.89 11.82
N ASP A 34 3.90 0.24 11.76
CA ASP A 34 5.15 0.86 12.17
C ASP A 34 5.52 2.06 11.26
N ALA A 35 5.55 3.26 11.84
CA ALA A 35 5.90 4.48 11.10
C ALA A 35 7.41 4.58 10.80
N GLY A 36 8.23 3.83 11.56
CA GLY A 36 9.68 3.84 11.46
C GLY A 36 10.22 3.00 10.31
N GLN A 37 9.45 2.02 9.83
CA GLN A 37 9.84 1.15 8.72
C GLN A 37 9.48 1.77 7.37
N SER A 38 10.45 1.86 6.49
CA SER A 38 10.25 2.17 5.07
C SER A 38 9.98 0.91 4.26
N PHE A 39 9.36 1.04 3.08
CA PHE A 39 9.20 -0.08 2.14
C PHE A 39 10.53 -0.79 1.82
N ALA A 40 11.62 -0.03 1.66
CA ALA A 40 12.96 -0.58 1.44
C ALA A 40 13.41 -1.50 2.58
N GLU A 41 13.14 -1.12 3.84
CA GLU A 41 13.51 -1.92 5.02
C GLU A 41 12.67 -3.18 5.16
N LEU A 42 11.43 -3.15 4.66
CA LEU A 42 10.61 -4.35 4.51
C LEU A 42 11.15 -5.30 3.44
N GLY A 43 12.07 -4.85 2.58
CA GLY A 43 12.56 -5.60 1.43
C GLY A 43 11.71 -5.42 0.18
N VAL A 44 10.88 -4.38 0.13
CA VAL A 44 10.09 -4.03 -1.06
C VAL A 44 10.96 -3.27 -2.04
N ASP A 45 11.13 -3.84 -3.23
CA ASP A 45 11.78 -3.17 -4.36
C ASP A 45 10.87 -2.13 -5.03
N SER A 46 11.50 -1.17 -5.73
CA SER A 46 10.80 -0.11 -6.47
C SER A 46 9.78 -0.63 -7.49
N LEU A 47 10.11 -1.71 -8.22
CA LEU A 47 9.18 -2.33 -9.18
C LEU A 47 7.99 -3.00 -8.48
N GLY A 48 8.25 -3.63 -7.35
CA GLY A 48 7.20 -4.25 -6.54
C GLY A 48 6.22 -3.21 -6.00
N LEU A 49 6.74 -2.07 -5.52
CA LEU A 49 5.95 -0.94 -5.06
C LEU A 49 5.07 -0.35 -6.16
N LEU A 50 5.58 -0.20 -7.39
CA LEU A 50 4.77 0.25 -8.53
C LEU A 50 3.58 -0.69 -8.80
N GLY A 51 3.77 -2.01 -8.63
CA GLY A 51 2.70 -2.99 -8.73
C GLY A 51 1.61 -2.79 -7.66
N VAL A 52 2.03 -2.54 -6.41
CA VAL A 52 1.13 -2.23 -5.29
C VAL A 52 0.37 -0.94 -5.59
N MET A 53 1.05 0.12 -6.02
CA MET A 53 0.44 1.40 -6.40
C MET A 53 -0.60 1.24 -7.50
N ALA A 54 -0.27 0.49 -8.55
CA ALA A 54 -1.22 0.24 -9.63
C ALA A 54 -2.47 -0.54 -9.17
N GLN A 55 -2.34 -1.44 -8.19
CA GLN A 55 -3.51 -2.07 -7.58
C GLN A 55 -4.31 -1.06 -6.75
N LEU A 56 -3.66 -0.26 -5.91
CA LEU A 56 -4.33 0.73 -5.08
C LEU A 56 -5.07 1.80 -5.90
N GLN A 57 -4.51 2.24 -7.03
CA GLN A 57 -5.18 3.13 -7.97
C GLN A 57 -6.44 2.48 -8.57
N ARG A 58 -6.39 1.19 -8.90
CA ARG A 58 -7.53 0.46 -9.50
C ARG A 58 -8.61 0.07 -8.49
N ASP A 59 -8.21 -0.48 -7.36
CA ASP A 59 -9.08 -1.08 -6.36
C ASP A 59 -9.62 -0.03 -5.37
N TYR A 60 -8.84 1.02 -5.08
CA TYR A 60 -9.17 2.04 -4.07
C TYR A 60 -9.22 3.48 -4.61
N GLY A 61 -8.92 3.69 -5.90
CA GLY A 61 -8.98 5.02 -6.51
C GLY A 61 -7.88 5.98 -6.03
N LEU A 62 -6.72 5.46 -5.59
CA LEU A 62 -5.57 6.29 -5.23
C LEU A 62 -5.23 7.23 -6.40
N PRO A 63 -5.02 8.53 -6.16
CA PRO A 63 -4.70 9.46 -7.23
C PRO A 63 -3.32 9.20 -7.83
N GLU A 64 -3.19 9.31 -9.16
CA GLU A 64 -1.92 9.13 -9.90
C GLU A 64 -0.86 10.18 -9.53
N THR A 65 -1.24 11.26 -8.85
CA THR A 65 -0.32 12.28 -8.36
C THR A 65 0.43 11.86 -7.10
N VAL A 66 0.06 10.74 -6.48
CA VAL A 66 0.74 10.21 -5.30
C VAL A 66 2.05 9.56 -5.73
N ASP A 67 3.15 10.26 -5.49
CA ASP A 67 4.50 9.75 -5.71
C ASP A 67 4.98 9.07 -4.42
N VAL A 68 4.98 7.74 -4.41
CA VAL A 68 5.43 6.93 -3.28
C VAL A 68 6.58 6.05 -3.76
N ASN A 69 7.69 6.17 -3.05
CA ASN A 69 8.92 5.44 -3.32
C ASN A 69 9.23 4.47 -2.17
N THR A 70 10.33 3.73 -2.31
CA THR A 70 10.74 2.74 -1.31
C THR A 70 11.21 3.37 0.00
N ASP A 71 11.55 4.66 0.02
CA ASP A 71 11.97 5.39 1.22
C ASP A 71 10.78 5.81 2.10
N HIS A 72 9.56 5.84 1.54
CA HIS A 72 8.36 6.18 2.29
C HIS A 72 7.94 5.05 3.25
N SER A 73 7.25 5.45 4.32
CA SER A 73 6.67 4.52 5.29
C SER A 73 5.33 3.99 4.79
N PRO A 74 5.04 2.67 4.91
CA PRO A 74 3.75 2.10 4.56
C PRO A 74 2.60 2.71 5.36
N ARG A 75 2.88 3.12 6.61
CA ARG A 75 1.92 3.83 7.47
C ARG A 75 1.46 5.15 6.83
N ASP A 76 2.37 5.92 6.23
CA ASP A 76 2.05 7.19 5.57
C ASP A 76 1.09 6.98 4.39
N LEU A 77 1.36 5.96 3.58
CA LEU A 77 0.48 5.54 2.50
C LEU A 77 -0.91 5.14 3.00
N LEU A 78 -1.00 4.45 4.13
CA LEU A 78 -2.27 4.09 4.77
C LEU A 78 -3.05 5.33 5.22
N LEU A 79 -2.37 6.33 5.82
CA LEU A 79 -2.99 7.60 6.22
C LEU A 79 -3.51 8.41 5.03
N LEU A 80 -2.74 8.43 3.93
CA LEU A 80 -3.13 9.03 2.65
C LEU A 80 -4.43 8.43 2.13
N LEU A 81 -4.55 7.10 2.20
CA LEU A 81 -5.74 6.36 1.74
C LEU A 81 -6.92 6.48 2.70
N ASP A 82 -6.69 6.61 4.01
CA ASP A 82 -7.74 6.89 5.00
C ASP A 82 -8.29 8.32 4.87
N GLY A 83 -7.62 9.19 4.10
CA GLY A 83 -8.00 10.60 3.94
C GLY A 83 -7.66 11.46 5.15
N ARG A 84 -6.69 11.03 5.98
CA ARG A 84 -6.19 11.77 7.16
C ARG A 84 -4.81 12.40 6.96
N ALA A 85 -4.31 12.42 5.72
CA ALA A 85 -3.06 13.10 5.36
C ALA A 85 -3.24 14.61 5.16
#